data_AF-A0A524KDB0-F1
#
_entry.id   AF-A0A524KDB0-F1
#
_cell.length_a   1.000
_cell.length_b   1.000
_cell.length_c   1.000
_cell.angle_alpha   90.00
_cell.angle_beta   90.00
_cell.angle_gamma   90.00
#
_symmetry.space_group_name_H-M   'P 1'
#
loop_
_entity.id
_entity.type
_entity.pdbx_description
1 polymer ?
#
loop_
_entity_poly.entity_id
_entity_poly.type
_entity_poly.pdbx_seq_one_letter_code
_entity_poly.pdbx_strand_id
1 'polypeptide(L)'
;MFIDASRYWLPTTGSDAPVHAEPPAAQAAEWRDSEPEWEAPGASAGPVKGHTSVGQLVWLTLLIGVAVEPHTGSVDTWVLAALAGALLWRLGAALWRWKLPNTPLRVALTLSGSFAVVYTYRQISGLDAGSALLILMLALKLIETHSTRDRSVVILIAWFVLFASFLREQSVMSIPQLAGGVVIGTVALLQSARPGNLLMPGRALQMTGRLLLQAVPLALALFLLFPRLPGPFWALPSAGGRGRTGLSDQMSPGDITSLAQSDEVAFRVRFSGPTPSRAELYWRGPVL
;
A
#
# COMPACT_ATOMS: atom_id res chain seq x y z
N MET A 1 22.85 -20.81 -30.92
CA MET A 1 23.99 -21.36 -31.68
C MET A 1 25.19 -20.53 -31.28
N PHE A 2 26.02 -21.09 -30.40
CA PHE A 2 27.19 -20.43 -29.81
C PHE A 2 28.22 -20.11 -30.89
N ILE A 3 28.74 -18.88 -30.90
CA ILE A 3 29.99 -18.57 -31.60
C ILE A 3 31.06 -18.34 -30.54
N ASP A 4 32.02 -19.25 -30.58
CA ASP A 4 33.14 -19.48 -29.70
C ASP A 4 34.23 -18.41 -29.91
N ALA A 5 34.49 -17.62 -28.86
CA ALA A 5 35.46 -16.52 -28.86
C ALA A 5 36.91 -16.97 -28.56
N SER A 6 37.22 -18.26 -28.63
CA SER A 6 38.56 -18.78 -28.34
C SER A 6 39.54 -18.80 -29.53
N ARG A 7 39.11 -18.32 -30.71
CA ARG A 7 39.85 -18.54 -31.97
C ARG A 7 40.83 -17.46 -32.42
N TYR A 8 41.20 -16.51 -31.56
CA TYR A 8 42.10 -15.40 -31.94
C TYR A 8 43.38 -15.27 -31.12
N TRP A 9 43.74 -16.24 -30.28
CA TRP A 9 45.04 -16.25 -29.61
C TRP A 9 45.96 -17.32 -30.19
N LEU A 10 46.75 -16.93 -31.19
CA LEU A 10 48.03 -17.59 -31.50
C LEU A 10 49.14 -16.55 -31.34
N PRO A 11 50.22 -16.86 -30.59
CA PRO A 11 51.38 -15.99 -30.52
C PRO A 11 52.28 -16.28 -31.74
N THR A 12 52.25 -15.42 -32.75
CA THR A 12 53.25 -15.44 -33.82
C THR A 12 54.46 -14.61 -33.37
N THR A 13 55.52 -15.33 -33.01
CA THR A 13 56.89 -14.80 -32.96
C THR A 13 57.28 -14.34 -34.37
N GLY A 14 57.45 -13.03 -34.54
CA GLY A 14 57.90 -12.42 -35.78
C GLY A 14 58.10 -10.93 -35.54
N SER A 15 59.36 -10.52 -35.51
CA SER A 15 59.79 -9.12 -35.48
C SER A 15 59.20 -8.41 -36.70
N ASP A 16 58.18 -7.56 -36.47
CA ASP A 16 57.80 -6.37 -37.27
C ASP A 16 56.33 -6.00 -36.97
N ALA A 17 56.07 -5.62 -35.71
CA ALA A 17 54.83 -4.94 -35.36
C ALA A 17 55.08 -3.42 -35.45
N PRO A 18 54.23 -2.64 -36.15
CA PRO A 18 54.30 -1.19 -36.02
C PRO A 18 54.00 -0.85 -34.57
N VAL A 19 54.93 -0.15 -33.92
CA VAL A 19 54.73 0.44 -32.61
C VAL A 19 53.48 1.31 -32.72
N HIS A 20 52.35 0.84 -32.17
CA HIS A 20 51.21 1.69 -31.90
C HIS A 20 51.72 2.75 -30.91
N ALA A 21 52.08 3.91 -31.43
CA ALA A 21 52.42 5.06 -30.62
C ALA A 21 51.20 5.34 -29.73
N GLU A 22 51.38 5.21 -28.41
CA GLU A 22 50.43 5.76 -27.45
C GLU A 22 50.20 7.23 -27.84
N PRO A 23 48.94 7.68 -27.96
CA PRO A 23 48.68 9.09 -28.19
C PRO A 23 49.32 9.90 -27.06
N PRO A 24 50.00 11.02 -27.36
CA PRO A 24 50.65 11.82 -26.34
C PRO A 24 49.64 12.18 -25.24
N ALA A 25 50.06 12.12 -23.97
CA ALA A 25 49.19 12.35 -22.81
C ALA A 25 48.38 13.67 -22.90
N ALA A 26 48.88 14.65 -23.65
CA ALA A 26 48.18 15.90 -23.97
C ALA A 26 46.92 15.68 -24.82
N GLN A 27 46.98 14.77 -25.81
CA GLN A 27 45.85 14.47 -26.68
C GLN A 27 44.78 13.69 -25.89
N ALA A 28 45.17 12.69 -25.10
CA ALA A 28 44.24 11.95 -24.24
C ALA A 28 43.53 12.84 -23.19
N ALA A 29 44.21 13.88 -22.69
CA ALA A 29 43.59 14.89 -21.84
C ALA A 29 42.58 15.76 -22.62
N GLU A 30 42.91 16.15 -23.85
CA GLU A 30 42.02 16.90 -24.74
C GLU A 30 40.76 16.12 -25.13
N TRP A 31 40.85 14.80 -25.33
CA TRP A 31 39.68 13.94 -25.54
C TRP A 31 38.77 13.87 -24.29
N ARG A 32 39.36 13.79 -23.09
CA ARG A 32 38.59 13.73 -21.83
C ARG A 32 37.88 15.05 -21.50
N ASP A 33 38.49 16.17 -21.91
CA ASP A 33 37.94 17.51 -21.66
C ASP A 33 37.00 17.99 -22.79
N SER A 34 36.93 17.26 -23.93
CA SER A 34 36.06 17.58 -25.07
C SER A 34 34.83 16.68 -25.22
N GLU A 35 34.70 15.62 -24.42
CA GLU A 35 33.42 14.90 -24.35
C GLU A 35 32.38 15.80 -23.69
N PRO A 36 31.26 16.13 -24.38
CA PRO A 36 30.18 16.86 -23.74
C PRO A 36 29.65 15.98 -22.61
N GLU A 37 29.91 16.40 -21.37
CA GLU A 37 29.36 15.78 -20.17
C GLU A 37 27.85 15.65 -20.38
N TRP A 38 27.38 14.41 -20.51
CA TRP A 38 25.99 14.18 -20.83
C TRP A 38 25.15 14.61 -19.61
N GLU A 39 24.60 15.83 -19.66
CA GLU A 39 23.63 16.27 -18.67
C GLU A 39 22.26 15.80 -19.16
N ALA A 40 21.65 14.84 -18.46
CA ALA A 40 20.25 14.47 -18.73
C ALA A 40 19.40 15.75 -18.70
N PRO A 41 18.51 15.99 -19.67
CA PRO A 41 17.60 17.13 -19.62
C PRO A 41 16.78 17.08 -18.32
N GLY A 42 17.17 17.87 -17.32
CA GLY A 42 16.59 17.86 -15.96
C GLY A 42 17.50 17.41 -14.81
N ALA A 43 18.75 16.97 -15.06
CA ALA A 43 19.70 16.60 -14.01
C ALA A 43 20.09 17.79 -13.11
N SER A 44 20.09 19.02 -13.66
CA SER A 44 20.35 20.27 -12.94
C SER A 44 19.11 20.88 -12.28
N ALA A 45 17.92 20.29 -12.47
CA ALA A 45 16.72 20.71 -11.76
C ALA A 45 16.75 20.15 -10.32
N GLY A 46 17.49 20.83 -9.44
CA GLY A 46 17.35 20.64 -8.00
C GLY A 46 15.87 20.63 -7.60
N PRO A 47 15.48 19.95 -6.51
CA PRO A 47 14.07 19.77 -6.16
C PRO A 47 13.37 21.13 -6.12
N VAL A 48 12.52 21.39 -7.12
CA VAL A 48 11.72 22.61 -7.17
C VAL A 48 10.88 22.59 -5.90
N LYS A 49 11.22 23.47 -4.95
CA LYS A 49 10.44 23.69 -3.73
C LYS A 49 9.11 24.32 -4.13
N GLY A 50 8.22 23.50 -4.67
CA GLY A 50 6.90 23.90 -5.11
C GLY A 50 6.08 24.26 -3.88
N HIS A 51 5.75 25.55 -3.74
CA HIS A 51 4.75 26.00 -2.79
C HIS A 51 3.48 25.21 -3.03
N THR A 52 2.96 24.60 -1.97
CA THR A 52 1.75 23.78 -2.07
C THR A 52 0.57 24.71 -2.33
N SER A 53 -0.07 24.59 -3.49
CA SER A 53 -1.24 25.43 -3.82
C SER A 53 -2.45 25.01 -2.97
N VAL A 54 -3.34 25.96 -2.68
CA VAL A 54 -4.57 25.70 -1.91
C VAL A 54 -5.42 24.63 -2.58
N GLY A 55 -5.54 24.64 -3.92
CA GLY A 55 -6.33 23.63 -4.61
C GLY A 55 -5.70 22.22 -4.59
N GLN A 56 -4.36 22.09 -4.54
CA GLN A 56 -3.72 20.78 -4.28
C GLN A 56 -4.09 20.27 -2.89
N LEU A 57 -4.15 21.14 -1.89
CA LEU A 57 -4.58 20.76 -0.54
C LEU A 57 -6.05 20.36 -0.49
N VAL A 58 -6.92 21.03 -1.24
CA VAL A 58 -8.34 20.64 -1.34
C VAL A 58 -8.47 19.20 -1.83
N TRP A 59 -7.76 18.81 -2.90
CA TRP A 59 -7.79 17.43 -3.39
C TRP A 59 -7.22 16.43 -2.37
N LEU A 60 -6.17 16.81 -1.65
CA LEU A 60 -5.61 15.98 -0.57
C LEU A 60 -6.61 15.81 0.59
N THR A 61 -7.23 16.89 1.04
CA THR A 61 -8.23 16.86 2.12
C THR A 61 -9.45 16.05 1.71
N LEU A 62 -9.93 16.18 0.46
CA LEU A 62 -11.02 15.36 -0.06
C LEU A 62 -10.66 13.86 -0.06
N LEU A 63 -9.45 13.51 -0.52
CA LEU A 63 -8.99 12.12 -0.49
C LEU A 63 -8.93 11.58 0.95
N ILE A 64 -8.33 12.34 1.87
CA ILE A 64 -8.19 11.95 3.28
C ILE A 64 -9.58 11.75 3.90
N GLY A 65 -10.53 12.66 3.64
CA GLY A 65 -11.91 12.53 4.11
C GLY A 65 -12.57 11.24 3.62
N VAL A 66 -12.51 10.96 2.32
CA VAL A 66 -13.08 9.74 1.72
C VAL A 66 -12.42 8.46 2.25
N ALA A 67 -11.10 8.48 2.46
CA ALA A 67 -10.37 7.33 2.97
C ALA A 67 -10.65 7.04 4.46
N VAL A 68 -10.86 8.07 5.27
CA VAL A 68 -11.01 7.96 6.73
C VAL A 68 -12.46 7.80 7.17
N GLU A 69 -13.43 8.20 6.36
CA GLU A 69 -14.88 8.03 6.61
C GLU A 69 -15.29 6.62 7.14
N PRO A 70 -14.83 5.48 6.59
CA PRO A 70 -15.29 4.17 7.02
C PRO A 70 -14.57 3.70 8.31
N HIS A 71 -13.60 4.50 8.79
CA HIS A 71 -12.85 4.24 10.01
C HIS A 71 -13.45 4.95 11.22
N THR A 72 -14.35 5.92 11.03
CA THR A 72 -14.82 6.78 12.14
C THR A 72 -15.55 6.01 13.25
N GLY A 73 -16.14 4.86 12.92
CA GLY A 73 -16.78 3.96 13.87
C GLY A 73 -15.88 2.84 14.42
N SER A 74 -14.69 2.65 13.86
CA SER A 74 -13.80 1.53 14.20
C SER A 74 -12.52 1.95 14.93
N VAL A 75 -12.05 3.18 14.71
CA VAL A 75 -10.86 3.72 15.39
C VAL A 75 -11.28 4.65 16.51
N ASP A 76 -10.41 4.76 17.52
CA ASP A 76 -10.66 5.65 18.65
C ASP A 76 -10.72 7.11 18.22
N THR A 77 -11.59 7.85 18.90
CA THR A 77 -11.87 9.27 18.61
C THR A 77 -10.65 10.16 18.70
N TRP A 78 -9.66 9.82 19.55
CA TRP A 78 -8.42 10.59 19.67
C TRP A 78 -7.56 10.52 18.40
N VAL A 79 -7.59 9.40 17.66
CA VAL A 79 -6.85 9.25 16.38
C VAL A 79 -7.46 10.17 15.33
N LEU A 80 -8.80 10.22 15.27
CA LEU A 80 -9.54 11.12 14.40
C LEU A 80 -9.29 12.59 14.79
N ALA A 81 -9.22 12.90 16.08
CA ALA A 81 -8.90 14.23 16.58
C ALA A 81 -7.48 14.65 16.20
N ALA A 82 -6.49 13.76 16.28
CA ALA A 82 -5.12 14.01 15.84
C ALA A 82 -5.07 14.31 14.33
N LEU A 83 -5.78 13.53 13.51
CA LEU A 83 -5.90 13.78 12.07
C LEU A 83 -6.59 15.12 11.78
N ALA A 84 -7.71 15.41 12.45
CA ALA A 84 -8.42 16.68 12.29
C ALA A 84 -7.53 17.87 12.67
N GLY A 85 -6.79 17.76 13.79
CA GLY A 85 -5.80 18.75 14.19
C GLY A 85 -4.71 18.96 13.14
N ALA A 86 -4.18 17.88 12.57
CA ALA A 86 -3.19 17.94 11.49
C ALA A 86 -3.75 18.61 10.21
N LEU A 87 -4.98 18.28 9.81
CA LEU A 87 -5.67 18.90 8.68
C LEU A 87 -5.87 20.40 8.90
N LEU A 88 -6.42 20.78 10.07
CA LEU A 88 -6.65 22.18 10.43
C LEU A 88 -5.33 22.96 10.47
N TRP A 89 -4.27 22.38 11.04
CA TRP A 89 -2.96 23.01 11.06
C TRP A 89 -2.40 23.20 9.65
N ARG A 90 -2.55 22.18 8.78
CA ARG A 90 -2.03 22.25 7.41
C ARG A 90 -2.78 23.25 6.54
N LEU A 91 -4.11 23.29 6.68
CA LEU A 91 -4.96 24.29 6.04
C LEU A 91 -4.63 25.69 6.56
N GLY A 92 -4.44 25.84 7.88
CA GLY A 92 -4.08 27.13 8.47
C GLY A 92 -2.69 27.60 8.05
N ALA A 93 -1.73 26.70 7.90
CA ALA A 93 -0.42 27.01 7.32
C ALA A 93 -0.52 27.48 5.86
N ALA A 94 -1.50 26.97 5.10
CA ALA A 94 -1.69 27.37 3.70
C ALA A 94 -2.47 28.68 3.53
N LEU A 95 -3.50 28.90 4.35
CA LEU A 95 -4.39 30.06 4.27
C LEU A 95 -3.85 31.26 5.05
N TRP A 96 -3.31 31.03 6.24
CA TRP A 96 -2.82 32.08 7.16
C TRP A 96 -1.29 32.10 7.31
N ARG A 97 -0.56 31.32 6.49
CA ARG A 97 0.91 31.28 6.45
C ARG A 97 1.55 30.93 7.81
N TRP A 98 0.87 30.12 8.63
CA TRP A 98 1.45 29.61 9.87
C TRP A 98 2.73 28.81 9.60
N LYS A 99 3.66 28.86 10.56
CA LYS A 99 4.87 28.04 10.51
C LYS A 99 4.49 26.58 10.74
N LEU A 100 5.05 25.69 9.93
CA LEU A 100 4.90 24.26 10.14
C LEU A 100 5.69 23.84 11.39
N PRO A 101 5.23 22.82 12.13
CA PRO A 101 5.89 22.32 13.32
C PRO A 101 7.36 21.96 13.05
N ASN A 102 8.23 22.29 14.00
CA ASN A 102 9.65 21.96 13.91
C ASN A 102 9.88 20.44 14.04
N THR A 103 11.00 19.95 13.49
CA THR A 103 11.37 18.53 13.52
C THR A 103 11.27 17.87 14.91
N PRO A 104 11.77 18.45 16.02
CA PRO A 104 11.68 17.78 17.32
C PRO A 104 10.25 17.59 17.81
N LEU A 105 9.35 18.56 17.58
CA LEU A 105 7.94 18.41 17.93
C LEU A 105 7.28 17.29 17.11
N ARG A 106 7.61 17.18 15.82
CA ARG A 106 7.11 16.07 14.98
C ARG A 106 7.60 14.72 15.46
N VAL A 107 8.89 14.60 15.81
CA VAL A 107 9.45 13.36 16.38
C VAL A 107 8.75 13.00 17.69
N ALA A 108 8.56 13.99 18.57
CA ALA A 108 7.84 13.78 19.83
C ALA A 108 6.39 13.31 19.59
N LEU A 109 5.66 13.93 18.64
CA LEU A 109 4.30 13.52 18.27
C LEU A 109 4.25 12.11 17.65
N THR A 110 5.24 11.74 16.84
CA THR A 110 5.34 10.39 16.26
C THR A 110 5.55 9.35 17.35
N LEU A 111 6.50 9.58 18.26
CA LEU A 111 6.79 8.64 19.36
C LEU A 111 5.62 8.53 20.32
N SER A 112 5.05 9.66 20.76
CA SER A 112 3.93 9.68 21.69
C SER A 112 2.66 9.08 21.08
N GLY A 113 2.36 9.40 19.82
CA GLY A 113 1.20 8.85 19.12
C GLY A 113 1.35 7.35 18.87
N SER A 114 2.53 6.88 18.45
CA SER A 114 2.77 5.44 18.26
C SER A 114 2.65 4.68 19.58
N PHE A 115 3.20 5.22 20.65
CA PHE A 115 3.05 4.68 22.00
C PHE A 115 1.58 4.66 22.44
N ALA A 116 0.83 5.74 22.18
CA ALA A 116 -0.60 5.83 22.49
C ALA A 116 -1.40 4.74 21.76
N VAL A 117 -1.13 4.48 20.47
CA VAL A 117 -1.81 3.37 19.76
C VAL A 117 -1.50 2.02 20.42
N VAL A 118 -0.23 1.72 20.71
CA VAL A 118 0.14 0.46 21.36
C VAL A 118 -0.54 0.32 22.73
N TYR A 119 -0.62 1.41 23.49
CA TYR A 119 -1.27 1.45 24.79
C TYR A 119 -2.79 1.24 24.70
N THR A 120 -3.46 1.88 23.72
CA THR A 120 -4.92 1.81 23.54
C THR A 120 -5.37 0.45 23.02
N TYR A 121 -4.73 -0.06 21.96
CA TYR A 121 -5.16 -1.30 21.30
C TYR A 121 -4.60 -2.55 21.98
N ARG A 122 -3.56 -2.40 22.83
CA ARG A 122 -2.86 -3.48 23.57
C ARG A 122 -2.33 -4.63 22.68
N GLN A 123 -2.28 -4.40 21.37
CA GLN A 123 -1.87 -5.35 20.35
C GLN A 123 -1.16 -4.56 19.24
N ILE A 124 -0.06 -5.12 18.72
CA ILE A 124 0.71 -4.50 17.63
C ILE A 124 0.19 -4.98 16.26
N SER A 125 -0.42 -6.18 16.23
CA SER A 125 -0.96 -6.81 15.03
C SER A 125 -2.48 -6.85 15.10
N GLY A 126 -3.13 -6.37 14.03
CA GLY A 126 -4.58 -6.30 13.93
C GLY A 126 -5.00 -5.19 12.99
N LEU A 127 -6.16 -5.37 12.34
CA LEU A 127 -6.64 -4.41 11.35
C LEU A 127 -6.95 -3.04 11.98
N ASP A 128 -7.49 -3.03 13.20
CA ASP A 128 -7.87 -1.77 13.87
C ASP A 128 -6.65 -0.99 14.37
N ALA A 129 -5.70 -1.66 15.05
CA ALA A 129 -4.43 -1.06 15.46
C ALA A 129 -3.61 -0.58 14.25
N GLY A 130 -3.55 -1.39 13.18
CA GLY A 130 -2.89 -1.04 11.93
C GLY A 130 -3.52 0.18 11.26
N SER A 131 -4.85 0.22 11.17
CA SER A 131 -5.59 1.37 10.63
C SER A 131 -5.36 2.64 11.44
N ALA A 132 -5.36 2.55 12.77
CA ALA A 132 -5.05 3.67 13.66
C ALA A 132 -3.63 4.21 13.44
N LEU A 133 -2.62 3.33 13.33
CA LEU A 133 -1.25 3.72 13.01
C LEU A 133 -1.14 4.37 11.63
N LEU A 134 -1.85 3.87 10.62
CA LEU A 134 -1.85 4.45 9.27
C LEU A 134 -2.48 5.84 9.25
N ILE A 135 -3.60 6.03 9.95
CA ILE A 135 -4.28 7.33 10.06
C ILE A 135 -3.40 8.31 10.84
N LEU A 136 -2.74 7.86 11.91
CA LEU A 136 -1.79 8.69 12.65
C LEU A 136 -0.57 9.06 11.79
N MET A 137 -0.01 8.10 11.04
CA MET A 137 1.07 8.34 10.10
C MET A 137 0.65 9.33 9.01
N LEU A 138 -0.59 9.22 8.51
CA LEU A 138 -1.18 10.14 7.56
C LEU A 138 -1.25 11.57 8.14
N ALA A 139 -1.72 11.71 9.38
CA ALA A 139 -1.77 12.99 10.09
C ALA A 139 -0.37 13.63 10.22
N LEU A 140 0.61 12.85 10.67
CA LEU A 140 1.99 13.33 10.85
C LEU A 140 2.66 13.68 9.52
N LYS A 141 2.49 12.84 8.50
CA LYS A 141 3.06 13.08 7.16
C LYS A 141 2.44 14.29 6.49
N LEU A 142 1.15 14.54 6.73
CA LEU A 142 0.46 15.74 6.23
C LEU A 142 1.12 17.02 6.76
N ILE A 143 1.47 17.06 8.04
CA ILE A 143 2.16 18.17 8.70
C ILE A 143 3.60 18.35 8.16
N GLU A 144 4.22 17.29 7.65
CA GLU A 144 5.55 17.34 7.02
C GLU A 144 5.51 17.70 5.52
N THR A 145 4.34 17.89 4.93
CA THR A 145 4.23 17.99 3.47
C THR A 145 4.78 19.31 2.91
N HIS A 146 5.97 19.27 2.30
CA HIS A 146 6.61 20.41 1.64
C HIS A 146 6.80 20.21 0.13
N SER A 147 7.17 19.01 -0.30
CA SER A 147 7.52 18.70 -1.69
C SER A 147 6.41 17.95 -2.43
N THR A 148 6.55 17.86 -3.76
CA THR A 148 5.71 16.96 -4.57
C THR A 148 5.83 15.51 -4.12
N ARG A 149 7.04 15.07 -3.74
CA ARG A 149 7.27 13.73 -3.21
C ARG A 149 6.49 13.50 -1.92
N ASP A 150 6.48 14.46 -1.02
CA ASP A 150 5.71 14.34 0.23
C ASP A 150 4.21 14.21 -0.02
N ARG A 151 3.67 15.00 -0.96
CA ARG A 151 2.26 14.89 -1.37
C ARG A 151 1.94 13.51 -1.93
N SER A 152 2.80 12.96 -2.79
CA SER A 152 2.63 11.60 -3.31
C SER A 152 2.64 10.56 -2.20
N VAL A 153 3.51 10.71 -1.18
CA VAL A 153 3.53 9.82 -0.01
C VAL A 153 2.22 9.92 0.79
N VAL A 154 1.71 11.13 1.04
CA VAL A 154 0.41 11.32 1.71
C VAL A 154 -0.71 10.64 0.94
N ILE A 155 -0.74 10.74 -0.39
CA ILE A 155 -1.75 10.10 -1.24
C ILE A 155 -1.64 8.57 -1.16
N LEU A 156 -0.43 8.02 -1.22
CA LEU A 156 -0.19 6.59 -1.09
C LEU A 156 -0.66 6.07 0.28
N ILE A 157 -0.36 6.80 1.36
CA ILE A 157 -0.83 6.44 2.70
C ILE A 157 -2.37 6.49 2.75
N ALA A 158 -3.00 7.54 2.20
CA ALA A 158 -4.45 7.65 2.17
C ALA A 158 -5.12 6.52 1.35
N TRP A 159 -4.51 6.09 0.24
CA TRP A 159 -4.97 4.89 -0.48
C TRP A 159 -4.77 3.60 0.31
N PHE A 160 -3.72 3.50 1.12
CA PHE A 160 -3.54 2.36 1.99
C PHE A 160 -4.57 2.34 3.12
N VAL A 161 -4.95 3.50 3.66
CA VAL A 161 -6.10 3.64 4.59
C VAL A 161 -7.40 3.23 3.89
N LEU A 162 -7.65 3.70 2.66
CA LEU A 162 -8.80 3.29 1.86
C LEU A 162 -8.81 1.76 1.59
N PHE A 163 -7.64 1.16 1.38
CA PHE A 163 -7.51 -0.29 1.24
C PHE A 163 -7.78 -1.02 2.57
N ALA A 164 -7.38 -0.45 3.70
CA ALA A 164 -7.63 -1.03 5.02
C ALA A 164 -9.14 -1.14 5.32
N SER A 165 -9.97 -0.20 4.84
CA SER A 165 -11.43 -0.35 4.97
C SER A 165 -11.98 -1.53 4.16
N PHE A 166 -11.45 -1.75 2.95
CA PHE A 166 -11.80 -2.90 2.12
C PHE A 166 -11.38 -4.24 2.75
N LEU A 167 -10.27 -4.27 3.49
CA LEU A 167 -9.88 -5.46 4.25
C LEU A 167 -10.85 -5.78 5.40
N ARG A 168 -11.53 -4.77 5.96
CA ARG A 168 -12.50 -4.94 7.04
C ARG A 168 -13.82 -5.49 6.53
N GLU A 169 -14.39 -4.82 5.53
CA GLU A 169 -15.73 -5.11 5.04
C GLU A 169 -15.78 -5.12 3.51
N GLN A 170 -16.01 -6.31 2.96
CA GLN A 170 -16.16 -6.54 1.53
C GLN A 170 -17.64 -6.55 1.15
N SER A 171 -18.28 -5.38 1.18
CA SER A 171 -19.67 -5.21 0.77
C SER A 171 -19.78 -4.50 -0.58
N VAL A 172 -20.87 -4.74 -1.31
CA VAL A 172 -21.15 -4.01 -2.56
C VAL A 172 -21.33 -2.51 -2.31
N MET A 173 -21.75 -2.14 -1.09
CA MET A 173 -21.98 -0.76 -0.68
C MET A 173 -20.68 0.06 -0.57
N SER A 174 -19.52 -0.57 -0.40
CA SER A 174 -18.23 0.13 -0.34
C SER A 174 -17.67 0.52 -1.71
N ILE A 175 -18.20 -0.04 -2.81
CA ILE A 175 -17.70 0.21 -4.18
C ILE A 175 -17.66 1.70 -4.55
N PRO A 176 -18.72 2.51 -4.34
CA PRO A 176 -18.69 3.92 -4.71
C PRO A 176 -17.60 4.70 -3.99
N GLN A 177 -17.35 4.38 -2.71
CA GLN A 177 -16.31 4.99 -1.90
C GLN A 177 -14.92 4.61 -2.40
N LEU A 178 -14.67 3.33 -2.65
CA LEU A 178 -13.39 2.85 -3.17
C LEU A 178 -13.09 3.44 -4.55
N ALA A 179 -14.07 3.40 -5.46
CA ALA A 179 -13.94 3.99 -6.78
C ALA A 179 -13.72 5.51 -6.70
N GLY A 180 -14.49 6.20 -5.86
CA GLY A 180 -14.34 7.63 -5.59
C GLY A 180 -12.96 7.97 -5.04
N GLY A 181 -12.46 7.23 -4.06
CA GLY A 181 -11.13 7.43 -3.47
C GLY A 181 -10.00 7.16 -4.45
N VAL A 182 -10.12 6.15 -5.31
CA VAL A 182 -9.15 5.91 -6.41
C VAL A 182 -9.16 7.07 -7.41
N VAL A 183 -10.34 7.54 -7.85
CA VAL A 183 -10.45 8.67 -8.77
C VAL A 183 -9.90 9.96 -8.15
N ILE A 184 -10.33 10.32 -6.94
CA ILE A 184 -9.90 11.53 -6.22
C ILE A 184 -8.39 11.47 -5.97
N GLY A 185 -7.85 10.33 -5.53
CA GLY A 185 -6.41 10.19 -5.31
C GLY A 185 -5.59 10.28 -6.59
N THR A 186 -6.11 9.75 -7.71
CA THR A 186 -5.45 9.86 -9.02
C THR A 186 -5.46 11.31 -9.52
N VAL A 187 -6.56 12.03 -9.32
CA VAL A 187 -6.62 13.48 -9.56
C VAL A 187 -5.63 14.22 -8.66
N ALA A 188 -5.56 13.88 -7.36
CA ALA A 188 -4.62 14.51 -6.43
C ALA A 188 -3.16 14.28 -6.84
N LEU A 189 -2.80 13.08 -7.32
CA LEU A 189 -1.47 12.79 -7.86
C LEU A 189 -1.19 13.59 -9.13
N LEU A 190 -2.13 13.60 -10.08
CA LEU A 190 -2.01 14.33 -11.34
C LEU A 190 -1.79 15.83 -11.10
N GLN A 191 -2.52 16.42 -10.15
CA GLN A 191 -2.40 17.83 -9.78
C GLN A 191 -1.13 18.12 -8.97
N SER A 192 -0.65 17.15 -8.17
CA SER A 192 0.58 17.28 -7.37
C SER A 192 1.85 17.17 -8.20
N ALA A 193 1.83 16.36 -9.27
CA ALA A 193 2.96 16.15 -10.18
C ALA A 193 3.24 17.37 -11.08
N ARG A 194 2.28 18.31 -11.19
CA ARG A 194 2.42 19.49 -12.03
C ARG A 194 3.14 20.64 -11.31
N PRO A 195 4.20 21.23 -11.90
CA PRO A 195 4.86 22.41 -11.37
C PRO A 195 4.10 23.73 -11.66
N GLY A 196 3.13 23.71 -12.58
CA GLY A 196 2.34 24.87 -12.99
C GLY A 196 0.96 24.96 -12.34
N ASN A 197 0.07 25.78 -12.94
CA ASN A 197 -1.30 25.94 -12.47
C ASN A 197 -2.08 24.61 -12.47
N LEU A 198 -3.05 24.53 -11.56
CA LEU A 198 -3.99 23.42 -11.49
C LEU A 198 -4.75 23.28 -12.81
N LEU A 199 -4.94 22.03 -13.26
CA LEU A 199 -5.89 21.80 -14.33
C LEU A 199 -7.30 22.13 -13.87
N MET A 200 -8.13 22.58 -14.81
CA MET A 200 -9.57 22.60 -14.62
C MET A 200 -10.09 21.20 -14.24
N PRO A 201 -11.04 21.09 -13.30
CA PRO A 201 -11.53 19.80 -12.80
C PRO A 201 -11.98 18.83 -13.91
N GLY A 202 -12.71 19.33 -14.93
CA GLY A 202 -13.16 18.48 -16.04
C GLY A 202 -12.02 17.87 -16.86
N ARG A 203 -10.96 18.64 -17.12
CA ARG A 203 -9.77 18.15 -17.83
C ARG A 203 -8.95 17.20 -16.96
N ALA A 204 -8.82 17.49 -15.67
CA ALA A 204 -8.18 16.58 -14.71
C ALA A 204 -8.91 15.24 -14.68
N LEU A 205 -10.24 15.25 -14.58
CA LEU A 205 -11.07 14.04 -14.56
C LEU A 205 -10.99 13.26 -15.87
N GLN A 206 -10.98 13.93 -17.03
CA GLN A 206 -10.78 13.28 -18.32
C GLN A 206 -9.42 12.58 -18.41
N MET A 207 -8.35 13.22 -17.96
CA MET A 207 -7.01 12.61 -17.93
C MET A 207 -6.96 11.43 -16.96
N THR A 208 -7.50 11.59 -15.75
CA THR A 208 -7.63 10.50 -14.77
C THR A 208 -8.41 9.32 -15.34
N GLY A 209 -9.54 9.56 -16.01
CA GLY A 209 -10.33 8.51 -16.66
C GLY A 209 -9.55 7.74 -17.71
N ARG A 210 -8.72 8.42 -18.51
CA ARG A 210 -7.83 7.76 -19.48
C ARG A 210 -6.76 6.90 -18.79
N LEU A 211 -6.13 7.41 -17.73
CA LEU A 211 -5.13 6.66 -16.97
C LEU A 211 -5.74 5.40 -16.32
N LEU A 212 -6.92 5.53 -15.71
CA LEU A 212 -7.63 4.41 -15.10
C LEU A 212 -8.06 3.39 -16.16
N LEU A 213 -8.56 3.84 -17.32
CA LEU A 213 -8.93 2.94 -18.41
C LEU A 213 -7.73 2.15 -18.96
N GLN A 214 -6.55 2.77 -19.02
CA GLN A 214 -5.30 2.08 -19.38
C GLN A 214 -4.83 1.10 -18.30
N ALA A 215 -5.17 1.35 -17.03
CA ALA A 215 -4.88 0.44 -15.93
C ALA A 215 -5.82 -0.78 -15.89
N VAL A 216 -7.02 -0.70 -16.49
CA VAL A 216 -8.00 -1.81 -16.52
C VAL A 216 -7.43 -3.09 -17.16
N PRO A 217 -6.82 -3.07 -18.36
CA PRO A 217 -6.21 -4.26 -18.94
C PRO A 217 -5.17 -4.92 -18.03
N LEU A 218 -4.34 -4.10 -17.35
CA LEU A 218 -3.35 -4.60 -16.40
C LEU A 218 -4.03 -5.21 -15.17
N ALA A 219 -5.06 -4.57 -14.64
CA ALA A 219 -5.83 -5.10 -13.52
C ALA A 219 -6.54 -6.41 -13.88
N LEU A 220 -7.08 -6.53 -15.10
CA LEU A 220 -7.69 -7.76 -15.61
C LEU A 220 -6.64 -8.86 -15.80
N ALA A 221 -5.48 -8.54 -16.35
CA ALA A 221 -4.38 -9.49 -16.48
C ALA A 221 -3.94 -10.01 -15.10
N LEU A 222 -3.75 -9.12 -14.12
CA LEU A 222 -3.46 -9.52 -12.74
C LEU A 222 -4.60 -10.35 -12.15
N PHE A 223 -5.86 -9.96 -12.35
CA PHE A 223 -7.01 -10.69 -11.82
C PHE A 223 -7.17 -12.11 -12.40
N LEU A 224 -6.86 -12.29 -13.69
CA LEU A 224 -6.98 -13.57 -14.39
C LEU A 224 -5.76 -14.47 -14.18
N LEU A 225 -4.55 -13.90 -14.15
CA LEU A 225 -3.29 -14.64 -14.07
C LEU A 225 -2.86 -14.92 -12.62
N PHE A 226 -3.26 -14.08 -11.66
CA PHE A 226 -2.86 -14.25 -10.27
C PHE A 226 -3.74 -15.30 -9.58
N PRO A 227 -3.15 -16.35 -8.98
CA PRO A 227 -3.92 -17.40 -8.34
C PRO A 227 -4.68 -16.84 -7.15
N ARG A 228 -5.99 -17.11 -7.10
CA ARG A 228 -6.84 -16.71 -5.98
C ARG A 228 -6.52 -17.62 -4.80
N LEU A 229 -5.70 -17.15 -3.87
CA LEU A 229 -5.39 -17.91 -2.66
C LEU A 229 -6.64 -18.01 -1.78
N PRO A 230 -6.98 -19.20 -1.25
CA PRO A 230 -8.06 -19.35 -0.31
C PRO A 230 -7.68 -18.69 1.02
N GLY A 231 -8.20 -17.50 1.25
CA GLY A 231 -8.03 -16.75 2.49
C GLY A 231 -6.85 -15.76 2.48
N PRO A 232 -6.81 -14.83 3.44
CA PRO A 232 -5.76 -13.82 3.52
C PRO A 232 -4.45 -14.46 4.01
N PHE A 233 -3.35 -14.30 3.30
CA PHE A 233 -2.05 -14.86 3.71
C PHE A 233 -1.47 -14.20 4.97
N TRP A 234 -1.99 -13.03 5.34
CA TRP A 234 -1.69 -12.29 6.57
C TRP A 234 -2.71 -12.56 7.69
N ALA A 235 -3.76 -13.36 7.44
CA ALA A 235 -4.66 -13.78 8.50
C ALA A 235 -3.94 -14.82 9.37
N LEU A 236 -3.61 -14.42 10.59
CA LEU A 236 -3.47 -15.39 11.67
C LEU A 236 -4.80 -16.14 11.77
N PRO A 237 -4.82 -17.47 11.98
CA PRO A 237 -6.06 -18.24 12.09
C PRO A 237 -6.99 -17.53 13.07
N SER A 238 -8.05 -16.93 12.55
CA SER A 238 -9.02 -16.24 13.39
C SER A 238 -9.61 -17.31 14.29
N ALA A 239 -9.41 -17.19 15.62
CA ALA A 239 -10.11 -18.02 16.61
C ALA A 239 -11.65 -17.81 16.61
N GLY A 240 -12.18 -17.15 15.58
CA GLY A 240 -13.59 -16.83 15.39
C GLY A 240 -14.03 -16.91 13.94
N GLY A 241 -13.35 -17.71 13.11
CA GLY A 241 -13.87 -18.13 11.80
C GLY A 241 -15.16 -18.91 11.95
N ARG A 242 -16.26 -18.19 12.18
CA ARG A 242 -17.63 -18.70 12.25
C ARG A 242 -17.97 -19.27 10.87
N GLY A 243 -17.86 -20.59 10.72
CA GLY A 243 -18.21 -21.25 9.46
C GLY A 243 -17.51 -22.59 9.27
N ARG A 244 -17.65 -23.49 10.24
CA ARG A 244 -17.63 -24.95 10.12
C ARG A 244 -17.76 -25.50 11.55
N THR A 245 -18.97 -25.83 11.98
CA THR A 245 -19.13 -26.61 13.22
C THR A 245 -18.61 -28.01 12.94
N GLY A 246 -17.39 -28.28 13.36
CA GLY A 246 -16.73 -29.59 13.26
C GLY A 246 -15.85 -29.81 14.48
N LEU A 247 -15.49 -31.06 14.78
CA LEU A 247 -14.53 -31.34 15.86
C LEU A 247 -13.19 -30.66 15.53
N SER A 248 -12.72 -29.81 16.44
CA SER A 248 -11.38 -29.21 16.41
C SER A 248 -10.32 -30.14 17.02
N ASP A 249 -9.06 -29.97 16.62
CA ASP A 249 -7.89 -30.69 17.18
C ASP A 249 -7.54 -30.27 18.62
N GLN A 250 -8.32 -29.38 19.22
CA GLN A 250 -8.25 -29.00 20.63
C GLN A 250 -9.68 -28.98 21.17
N MET A 251 -9.93 -29.65 22.30
CA MET A 251 -11.26 -29.70 22.93
C MET A 251 -11.15 -29.21 24.38
N SER A 252 -11.97 -28.22 24.74
CA SER A 252 -12.19 -27.78 26.11
C SER A 252 -13.53 -28.29 26.65
N PRO A 253 -13.67 -28.47 27.97
CA PRO A 253 -14.97 -28.79 28.57
C PRO A 253 -16.01 -27.69 28.24
N GLY A 254 -16.98 -28.01 27.37
CA GLY A 254 -18.03 -27.08 26.92
C GLY A 254 -18.20 -27.01 25.39
N ASP A 255 -17.17 -27.37 24.62
CA ASP A 255 -17.20 -27.28 23.15
C ASP A 255 -18.20 -28.29 22.52
N ILE A 256 -18.45 -29.42 23.17
CA ILE A 256 -19.45 -30.42 22.73
C ILE A 256 -20.87 -29.85 22.81
N THR A 257 -21.14 -28.96 23.77
CA THR A 257 -22.48 -28.41 23.99
C THR A 257 -22.91 -27.50 22.85
N SER A 258 -21.99 -26.75 22.24
CA SER A 258 -22.27 -25.91 21.08
C SER A 258 -22.43 -26.74 19.79
N LEU A 259 -21.66 -27.84 19.66
CA LEU A 259 -21.83 -28.83 18.58
C LEU A 259 -23.19 -29.52 18.64
N ALA A 260 -23.68 -29.85 19.83
CA ALA A 260 -24.99 -30.48 20.03
C ALA A 260 -26.19 -29.56 19.71
N GLN A 261 -25.96 -28.24 19.64
CA GLN A 261 -26.98 -27.23 19.29
C GLN A 261 -26.99 -26.89 17.79
N SER A 262 -26.08 -27.47 17.00
CA SER A 262 -26.00 -27.25 15.55
C SER A 262 -26.83 -28.29 14.80
N ASP A 263 -27.77 -27.83 13.98
CA ASP A 263 -28.56 -28.67 13.06
C ASP A 263 -27.84 -28.91 11.71
N GLU A 264 -26.57 -28.51 11.58
CA GLU A 264 -25.80 -28.74 10.36
C GLU A 264 -25.51 -30.23 10.13
N VAL A 265 -25.65 -30.69 8.88
CA VAL A 265 -25.41 -32.09 8.50
C VAL A 265 -23.91 -32.39 8.58
N ALA A 266 -23.51 -33.23 9.55
CA ALA A 266 -22.12 -33.67 9.67
C ALA A 266 -21.69 -34.62 8.52
N PHE A 267 -22.48 -35.67 8.27
CA PHE A 267 -22.28 -36.61 7.15
C PHE A 267 -23.54 -37.44 6.89
N ARG A 268 -23.61 -38.10 5.74
CA ARG A 268 -24.68 -39.05 5.37
C ARG A 268 -24.07 -40.41 5.06
N VAL A 269 -24.68 -41.48 5.57
CA VAL A 269 -24.23 -42.86 5.33
C VAL A 269 -25.32 -43.67 4.67
N ARG A 270 -24.91 -44.51 3.71
CA ARG A 270 -25.74 -45.56 3.15
C ARG A 270 -25.07 -46.90 3.44
N PHE A 271 -25.81 -47.80 4.07
CA PHE A 271 -25.35 -49.16 4.32
C PHE A 271 -25.64 -50.02 3.08
N SER A 272 -24.71 -50.92 2.74
CA SER A 272 -24.91 -51.91 1.68
C SER A 272 -25.84 -53.05 2.11
N GLY A 273 -26.07 -53.22 3.41
CA GLY A 273 -26.94 -54.23 4.02
C GLY A 273 -27.97 -53.62 4.97
N PRO A 274 -28.58 -54.43 5.87
CA PRO A 274 -29.52 -53.92 6.86
C PRO A 274 -28.85 -52.88 7.77
N THR A 275 -29.60 -51.86 8.19
CA THR A 275 -29.09 -50.80 9.07
C THR A 275 -28.73 -51.39 10.44
N PRO A 276 -27.49 -51.17 10.95
CA PRO A 276 -27.08 -51.62 12.28
C PRO A 276 -27.96 -51.06 13.40
N SER A 277 -27.95 -51.72 14.56
CA SER A 277 -28.69 -51.23 15.72
C SER A 277 -28.11 -49.91 16.22
N ARG A 278 -28.93 -49.06 16.87
CA ARG A 278 -28.47 -47.73 17.36
C ARG A 278 -27.25 -47.82 18.29
N ALA A 279 -27.10 -48.90 19.04
CA ALA A 279 -25.97 -49.12 19.93
C ALA A 279 -24.63 -49.30 19.19
N GLU A 280 -24.68 -49.71 17.92
CA GLU A 280 -23.50 -49.96 17.09
C GLU A 280 -23.10 -48.73 16.25
N LEU A 281 -23.94 -47.69 16.23
CA LEU A 281 -23.70 -46.45 15.47
C LEU A 281 -22.81 -45.46 16.22
N TYR A 282 -21.71 -45.96 16.79
CA TYR A 282 -20.68 -45.10 17.39
C TYR A 282 -19.66 -44.67 16.33
N TRP A 283 -19.82 -43.44 15.84
CA TRP A 283 -18.94 -42.84 14.85
C TRP A 283 -17.71 -42.27 15.54
N ARG A 284 -16.59 -42.99 15.45
CA ARG A 284 -15.31 -42.55 16.03
C ARG A 284 -14.81 -41.27 15.36
N GLY A 285 -14.65 -40.22 16.15
CA GLY A 285 -13.97 -38.99 15.75
C GLY A 285 -12.45 -39.07 15.90
N PRO A 286 -11.75 -37.96 15.68
CA PRO A 286 -10.32 -37.83 15.98
C PRO A 286 -10.03 -38.14 17.46
N VAL A 287 -8.88 -38.75 17.73
CA VAL A 287 -8.39 -39.01 19.09
C VAL A 287 -7.35 -37.93 19.43
N LEU A 288 -7.55 -37.27 20.57
CA LEU A 288 -6.69 -36.20 21.10
C LEU A 288 -5.63 -36.76 22.05
#